data_AF-A0A971FGF8-F1
#
_entry.id   AF-A0A971FGF8-F1
#
_cell.length_a   1.000
_cell.length_b   1.000
_cell.length_c   1.000
_cell.angle_alpha   90.00
_cell.angle_beta   90.00
_cell.angle_gamma   90.00
#
_symmetry.space_group_name_H-M   'P 1'
#
loop_
_entity.id
_entity.type
_entity.pdbx_description
1 polymer ?
#
loop_
_entity_poly.entity_id
_entity_poly.type
_entity_poly.pdbx_seq_one_letter_code
_entity_poly.pdbx_strand_id
1 'polypeptide(L)'
;MDEIQRFEPKRESGWINSGLCPFHNDRNVGSFSVNLDSGAFKCFSCGTAGADILAFYRLRYCCDFMTALADLEGRCGIWQR
;
A
#
# COMPACT_ATOMS: atom_id res chain seq x y z
N MET A 1 27.88 10.01 10.39
CA MET A 1 26.57 9.56 10.91
C MET A 1 25.57 10.65 10.54
N ASP A 2 25.10 10.70 9.30
CA ASP A 2 24.06 11.67 8.87
C ASP A 2 23.24 11.21 7.64
N GLU A 3 23.58 10.07 7.00
CA GLU A 3 22.91 9.64 5.76
C GLU A 3 21.67 8.74 5.96
N ILE A 4 21.35 8.34 7.19
CA ILE A 4 20.24 7.41 7.45
C ILE A 4 18.90 8.14 7.71
N GLN A 5 18.91 9.44 7.99
CA GLN A 5 17.69 10.22 8.26
C GLN A 5 16.83 10.49 7.02
N ARG A 6 17.34 10.30 5.80
CA ARG A 6 16.64 10.72 4.57
C ARG A 6 15.57 9.74 4.08
N PHE A 7 15.40 8.61 4.76
CA PHE A 7 14.45 7.55 4.41
C PHE A 7 13.43 7.24 5.51
N GLU A 8 13.39 8.01 6.59
CA GLU A 8 12.34 7.82 7.58
C GLU A 8 11.01 8.31 7.01
N PRO A 9 9.99 7.43 6.88
CA PRO A 9 8.75 7.84 6.30
C PRO A 9 8.06 8.82 7.25
N LYS A 10 7.82 10.05 6.77
CA LYS A 10 7.09 11.06 7.53
C LYS A 10 5.68 10.54 7.83
N ARG A 11 5.32 10.55 9.11
CA ARG A 11 3.99 10.19 9.60
C ARG A 11 3.18 11.46 9.78
N GLU A 12 2.19 11.68 8.93
CA GLU A 12 1.24 12.80 9.06
C GLU A 12 -0.17 12.23 9.07
N SER A 13 -0.86 12.29 10.21
CA SER A 13 -2.26 11.84 10.34
C SER A 13 -2.51 10.41 9.83
N GLY A 14 -1.65 9.46 10.22
CA GLY A 14 -1.76 8.05 9.82
C GLY A 14 -1.13 7.73 8.46
N TRP A 15 -0.82 8.74 7.64
CA TRP A 15 -0.17 8.55 6.34
C TRP A 15 1.33 8.36 6.50
N ILE A 16 1.84 7.35 5.79
CA ILE A 16 3.24 6.98 5.69
C ILE A 16 3.62 7.02 4.23
N ASN A 17 4.61 7.85 3.90
CA ASN A 17 5.18 7.90 2.55
C ASN A 17 6.09 6.68 2.35
N SER A 18 5.66 5.78 1.49
CA SER A 18 6.50 4.71 0.94
C SER A 18 7.45 5.26 -0.11
N GLY A 19 8.60 4.59 -0.27
CA GLY A 19 9.60 4.95 -1.26
C GLY A 19 9.05 4.84 -2.69
N LEU A 20 8.67 3.66 -3.16
CA LEU A 20 8.30 3.45 -4.56
C LEU A 20 6.86 2.98 -4.70
N CYS A 21 6.20 3.43 -5.77
CA CYS A 21 4.87 2.93 -6.13
C CYS A 21 4.95 1.50 -6.68
N PRO A 22 4.15 0.55 -6.16
CA PRO A 22 4.14 -0.83 -6.64
C PRO A 22 3.30 -1.03 -7.90
N PHE A 23 2.59 -0.01 -8.38
CA PHE A 23 1.64 -0.08 -9.49
C PHE A 23 2.16 0.46 -10.83
N HIS A 24 3.36 1.03 -10.85
CA HIS A 24 4.04 1.42 -12.09
C HIS A 24 5.56 1.33 -11.90
N ASN A 25 6.30 1.44 -13.00
CA ASN A 25 7.76 1.48 -12.95
C ASN A 25 8.23 2.84 -12.42
N ASP A 26 8.23 2.97 -11.09
CA ASP A 26 8.53 4.21 -10.40
C ASP A 26 10.04 4.41 -10.21
N ARG A 27 10.46 5.67 -10.30
CA ARG A 27 11.85 6.10 -10.06
C ARG A 27 11.94 7.20 -9.00
N ASN A 28 10.81 7.71 -8.53
CA ASN A 28 10.73 8.85 -7.63
C ASN A 28 10.39 8.37 -6.22
N VAL A 29 11.38 8.41 -5.32
CA VAL A 29 11.16 8.05 -3.92
C VAL A 29 10.16 9.01 -3.26
N GLY A 30 9.17 8.49 -2.56
CA GLY A 30 8.12 9.26 -1.86
C GLY A 30 6.86 9.52 -2.70
N SER A 31 6.71 8.86 -3.84
CA SER A 31 5.56 9.00 -4.74
C SER A 31 4.30 8.28 -4.25
N PHE A 32 4.44 7.34 -3.31
CA PHE A 32 3.37 6.44 -2.87
C PHE A 32 3.18 6.58 -1.37
N SER A 33 1.95 6.78 -0.91
CA SER A 33 1.64 6.89 0.50
C SER A 33 0.54 5.91 0.90
N VAL A 34 0.66 5.36 2.10
CA VAL A 34 -0.33 4.45 2.71
C VAL A 34 -0.77 5.04 4.04
N ASN A 35 -2.07 5.08 4.29
CA ASN A 35 -2.63 5.40 5.57
C ASN A 35 -2.78 4.11 6.39
N LEU A 36 -2.05 3.98 7.49
CA LEU A 36 -2.05 2.75 8.30
C LEU A 36 -3.34 2.58 9.12
N ASP A 37 -4.08 3.65 9.39
CA ASP A 37 -5.32 3.59 10.18
C ASP A 37 -6.49 3.09 9.34
N SER A 38 -6.62 3.58 8.11
CA SER A 38 -7.71 3.24 7.18
C SER A 38 -7.35 2.15 6.18
N GLY A 39 -6.06 1.90 5.93
CA GLY A 39 -5.61 1.04 4.83
C GLY A 39 -5.68 1.71 3.45
N ALA A 40 -6.06 2.98 3.38
CA ALA A 40 -6.09 3.73 2.12
C ALA A 40 -4.67 3.94 1.57
N PHE A 41 -4.55 4.08 0.25
CA PHE A 41 -3.28 4.34 -0.40
C PHE A 41 -3.45 5.25 -1.62
N LYS A 42 -2.39 5.97 -1.96
CA LYS A 42 -2.35 6.84 -3.13
C LYS A 42 -0.94 6.98 -3.68
N CYS A 43 -0.82 6.86 -5.00
CA CYS A 43 0.35 7.32 -5.72
C CYS A 43 0.09 8.72 -6.29
N PHE A 44 0.93 9.67 -5.94
CA PHE A 44 0.86 11.04 -6.45
C PHE A 44 1.47 11.21 -7.84
N SER A 45 2.25 10.21 -8.31
CA SER A 45 2.84 10.22 -9.65
C SER A 45 1.92 9.63 -10.71
N CYS A 46 1.39 8.42 -10.49
CA CYS A 46 0.56 7.72 -11.48
C CYS A 46 -0.95 7.78 -11.18
N GLY A 47 -1.35 8.38 -10.06
CA GLY A 47 -2.75 8.56 -9.69
C GLY A 47 -3.44 7.30 -9.14
N THR A 48 -2.77 6.15 -9.11
CA THR A 48 -3.37 4.92 -8.55
C THR A 48 -3.72 5.14 -7.08
N ALA A 49 -4.95 4.82 -6.68
CA ALA A 49 -5.42 4.99 -5.32
C ALA A 49 -6.45 3.91 -4.94
N GLY A 50 -6.63 3.71 -3.64
CA GLY A 50 -7.64 2.83 -3.07
C GLY A 50 -7.90 3.15 -1.60
N ALA A 51 -9.01 2.64 -1.07
CA ALA A 51 -9.47 2.95 0.29
C ALA A 51 -9.14 1.87 1.32
N ASP A 52 -8.72 0.68 0.89
CA ASP A 52 -8.49 -0.48 1.75
C ASP A 52 -7.50 -1.48 1.14
N ILE A 53 -7.15 -2.51 1.93
CA ILE A 53 -6.22 -3.57 1.56
C ILE A 53 -6.74 -4.47 0.42
N LEU A 54 -8.06 -4.66 0.30
CA LEU A 54 -8.66 -5.46 -0.78
C LEU A 54 -8.51 -4.73 -2.10
N ALA A 55 -8.75 -3.42 -2.13
CA ALA A 55 -8.50 -2.58 -3.31
C ALA A 55 -7.03 -2.64 -3.73
N PHE A 56 -6.10 -2.60 -2.77
CA PHE A 56 -4.66 -2.76 -3.04
C PHE A 56 -4.36 -4.11 -3.69
N TYR A 57 -4.86 -5.20 -3.10
CA TYR A 57 -4.60 -6.56 -3.56
C TYR A 57 -5.15 -6.80 -4.97
N ARG A 58 -6.40 -6.39 -5.21
CA ARG A 58 -7.06 -6.49 -6.51
C ARG A 58 -6.30 -5.75 -7.60
N LEU A 59 -5.85 -4.53 -7.32
CA LEU A 59 -5.05 -3.74 -8.26
C LEU A 59 -3.66 -4.36 -8.49
N ARG A 60 -3.05 -4.94 -7.47
CA ARG A 60 -1.70 -5.49 -7.55
C ARG A 60 -1.62 -6.82 -8.29
N TYR A 61 -2.66 -7.64 -8.15
CA TYR A 61 -2.75 -8.99 -8.69
C TYR A 61 -3.77 -9.15 -9.81
N CYS A 62 -4.42 -8.05 -10.22
CA CYS A 62 -5.45 -8.02 -11.28
C CYS A 62 -6.54 -9.08 -11.05
N CYS A 63 -7.06 -9.16 -9.83
CA CYS A 63 -8.09 -10.13 -9.45
C CYS A 63 -9.39 -9.46 -9.00
N ASP A 64 -10.48 -10.23 -9.01
CA ASP A 64 -11.78 -9.80 -8.50
C ASP A 64 -11.82 -9.84 -6.97
N PHE A 65 -12.93 -9.34 -6.40
CA PHE A 65 -13.11 -9.24 -4.96
C PHE A 65 -13.09 -10.59 -4.25
N MET A 66 -13.75 -11.62 -4.80
CA MET A 66 -13.85 -12.92 -4.15
C MET A 66 -12.50 -13.63 -4.16
N THR A 67 -11.78 -13.55 -5.28
CA THR A 67 -10.41 -14.08 -5.38
C THR A 67 -9.49 -13.39 -4.38
N ALA A 68 -9.52 -12.06 -4.30
CA ALA A 68 -8.70 -11.32 -3.35
C ALA A 68 -9.02 -11.66 -1.89
N LEU A 69 -10.31 -11.83 -1.57
CA LEU A 69 -10.77 -12.18 -0.22
C LEU A 69 -10.29 -13.58 0.18
N ALA A 70 -10.48 -14.58 -0.68
CA ALA A 70 -10.06 -15.96 -0.43
C ALA A 70 -8.52 -16.07 -0.27
N ASP A 71 -7.77 -15.35 -1.11
CA ASP A 71 -6.31 -15.29 -1.00
C ASP A 71 -5.84 -14.67 0.31
N LEU A 72 -6.44 -13.55 0.71
CA LEU A 72 -6.10 -12.88 1.97
C LEU A 72 -6.54 -13.70 3.18
N GLU A 73 -7.67 -14.40 3.11
CA GLU A 73 -8.15 -15.31 4.13
C GLU A 73 -7.13 -16.42 4.42
N GLY A 74 -6.64 -17.09 3.37
CA GLY A 74 -5.62 -18.14 3.48
C GLY A 74 -4.28 -17.65 4.02
N ARG A 75 -3.94 -16.37 3.82
CA ARG A 75 -2.68 -15.77 4.29
C ARG A 75 -2.74 -15.22 5.71
N CYS A 76 -3.86 -14.62 6.09
CA CYS A 76 -4.01 -13.91 7.35
C CYS A 76 -4.61 -14.76 8.47
N GLY A 77 -5.06 -15.99 8.19
CA GLY A 77 -5.59 -16.90 9.22
C GLY A 77 -6.82 -16.34 9.95
N ILE A 78 -7.53 -15.39 9.32
CA ILE A 78 -8.66 -14.64 9.90
C ILE A 78 -9.85 -15.52 10.33
N TRP A 79 -9.86 -16.79 9.92
CA TRP A 79 -10.84 -17.80 10.30
C TRP A 79 -10.19 -19.11 10.77
N GLN A 80 -9.22 -19.06 11.69
CA GLN A 80 -8.92 -20.25 12.49
C GLN A 80 -9.98 -20.39 13.59
N ARG A 81 -11.01 -21.21 13.33
CA ARG A 81 -11.83 -21.86 14.36
C ARG A 81 -11.27 -23.23 14.68
#